data_AF-A0A2Z5TIL7-F1
#
_entry.id   AF-A0A2Z5TIL7-F1
#
_cell.length_a   1.000
_cell.length_b   1.000
_cell.length_c   1.000
_cell.angle_alpha   90.00
_cell.angle_beta   90.00
_cell.angle_gamma   90.00
#
_symmetry.space_group_name_H-M   'P 1'
#
loop_
_entity.id
_entity.type
_entity.pdbx_description
1 polymer ?
#
loop_
_entity_poly.entity_id
_entity_poly.type
_entity_poly.pdbx_seq_one_letter_code
_entity_poly.pdbx_strand_id
1 'polypeptide(L)'
;MSNFEQQHLQSTDSDDMNDQFERFELLSAYLDGEVTVKERRQVQQLLDTDPQFNQLYAQLSRLQREITTIPVPQSPVSSQWLSESVFEKVDRQNQTQRLIQWGGVVIATVVMGIIYNFYIEKQSLSRNFADVEAEPLTIALNRPVVDIPPSTQ
;
A
#
# COMPACT_ATOMS: atom_id res chain seq x y z
N MET A 1 -42.71 29.92 19.49
CA MET A 1 -42.25 28.56 19.86
C MET A 1 -41.24 28.14 18.81
N SER A 2 -40.02 27.70 19.05
CA SER A 2 -39.06 27.84 20.16
C SER A 2 -37.80 27.16 19.61
N ASN A 3 -36.88 27.92 19.01
CA ASN A 3 -35.58 27.36 18.59
C ASN A 3 -34.75 26.89 19.80
N PHE A 4 -35.10 27.36 21.00
CA PHE A 4 -34.46 27.00 22.26
C PHE A 4 -34.90 25.62 22.80
N GLU A 5 -36.11 25.14 22.48
CA GLU A 5 -36.55 23.80 22.91
C GLU A 5 -35.95 22.69 22.05
N GLN A 6 -35.71 22.94 20.75
CA GLN A 6 -35.12 21.94 19.85
C GLN A 6 -33.64 21.67 20.15
N GLN A 7 -32.87 22.68 20.55
CA GLN A 7 -31.46 22.50 20.90
C GLN A 7 -31.27 21.66 22.17
N HIS A 8 -32.18 21.77 23.14
CA HIS A 8 -32.08 21.05 24.42
C HIS A 8 -32.40 19.55 24.31
N LEU A 9 -33.29 19.18 23.38
CA LEU A 9 -33.62 17.78 23.08
C LEU A 9 -32.50 17.07 22.28
N GLN A 10 -31.77 17.81 21.44
CA GLN A 10 -30.66 17.25 20.66
C GLN A 10 -29.39 17.03 21.50
N SER A 11 -29.16 17.89 22.51
CA SER A 11 -27.98 17.79 23.39
C SER A 11 -28.10 16.64 24.39
N THR A 12 -29.29 16.41 24.96
CA THR A 12 -29.49 15.35 25.96
C THR A 12 -29.33 13.94 25.37
N ASP A 13 -29.77 13.73 24.12
CA ASP A 13 -29.66 12.43 23.44
C ASP A 13 -28.23 12.14 22.97
N SER A 14 -27.46 13.18 22.65
CA SER A 14 -26.05 13.02 22.24
C SER A 14 -25.11 12.77 23.43
N ASP A 15 -25.38 13.41 24.57
CA ASP A 15 -24.59 13.20 25.79
C ASP A 15 -24.81 11.77 26.36
N ASP A 16 -26.05 11.27 26.39
CA ASP A 16 -26.34 9.89 26.87
C ASP A 16 -25.72 8.82 25.95
N MET A 17 -25.73 9.04 24.63
CA MET A 17 -25.07 8.15 23.67
C MET A 17 -23.56 8.10 23.88
N ASN A 18 -22.93 9.24 24.19
CA ASN A 18 -21.50 9.31 24.46
C ASN A 18 -21.15 8.57 25.76
N ASP A 19 -21.94 8.77 26.82
CA ASP A 19 -21.76 8.08 28.10
C ASP A 19 -21.89 6.55 27.97
N GLN A 20 -22.88 6.08 27.21
CA GLN A 20 -23.05 4.65 26.94
C GLN A 20 -21.88 4.07 26.13
N PHE A 21 -21.37 4.83 25.17
CA PHE A 21 -20.21 4.43 24.38
C PHE A 21 -18.94 4.35 25.23
N GLU A 22 -18.65 5.34 26.06
CA GLU A 22 -17.50 5.34 26.96
C GLU A 22 -17.55 4.18 27.96
N ARG A 23 -18.75 3.87 28.49
CA ARG A 23 -18.96 2.72 29.37
C ARG A 23 -18.70 1.39 28.66
N PHE A 24 -19.14 1.29 27.41
CA PHE A 24 -18.87 0.11 26.58
C PHE A 24 -17.38 -0.04 26.30
N GLU A 25 -16.71 1.03 25.87
CA GLU A 25 -15.28 1.05 25.55
C GLU A 25 -14.42 0.62 26.75
N LEU A 26 -14.71 1.18 27.94
CA LEU A 26 -14.04 0.83 29.17
C LEU A 26 -14.19 -0.66 29.51
N LEU A 27 -15.37 -1.23 29.27
CA LEU A 27 -15.66 -2.62 29.54
C LEU A 27 -15.05 -3.57 28.52
N SER A 28 -15.04 -3.21 27.23
CA SER A 28 -14.35 -3.99 26.20
C SER A 28 -12.84 -4.01 26.44
N ALA A 29 -12.24 -2.85 26.75
CA ALA A 29 -10.83 -2.77 27.10
C ALA A 29 -10.51 -3.60 28.36
N TYR A 30 -11.44 -3.66 29.33
CA TYR A 30 -11.27 -4.48 30.52
C TYR A 30 -11.21 -5.98 30.20
N LEU A 31 -12.12 -6.44 29.32
CA LEU A 31 -12.18 -7.84 28.89
C LEU A 31 -10.94 -8.26 28.09
N ASP A 32 -10.41 -7.36 27.25
CA ASP A 32 -9.19 -7.60 26.47
C ASP A 32 -7.91 -7.40 27.31
N GLY A 33 -8.03 -6.84 28.51
CA GLY A 33 -6.92 -6.63 29.44
C GLY A 33 -6.08 -5.38 29.15
N GLU A 34 -6.57 -4.46 28.31
CA GLU A 34 -5.91 -3.21 27.93
C GLU A 34 -6.12 -2.05 28.92
N VAL A 35 -6.92 -2.26 29.97
CA VAL A 35 -7.16 -1.25 31.02
C VAL A 35 -5.96 -1.06 31.94
N THR A 36 -5.80 0.16 32.42
CA THR A 36 -4.84 0.48 33.49
C THR A 36 -5.32 -0.05 34.85
N VAL A 37 -4.41 -0.09 35.84
CA VAL A 37 -4.72 -0.54 37.21
C VAL A 37 -5.81 0.31 37.88
N LYS A 38 -5.89 1.60 37.55
CA LYS A 38 -6.89 2.51 38.11
C LYS A 38 -8.27 2.22 37.53
N GLU A 39 -8.36 2.12 36.21
CA GLU A 39 -9.58 1.78 35.47
C GLU A 39 -10.10 0.40 35.86
N ARG A 40 -9.22 -0.59 36.04
CA ARG A 40 -9.60 -1.92 36.54
C ARG A 40 -10.35 -1.87 37.88
N ARG A 41 -9.93 -1.00 38.81
CA ARG A 41 -10.65 -0.82 40.09
C ARG A 41 -12.00 -0.13 39.89
N GLN A 42 -12.04 0.87 39.01
CA GLN A 42 -13.28 1.55 38.65
C GLN A 42 -14.29 0.58 38.03
N VAL A 43 -13.86 -0.25 37.08
CA VAL A 43 -14.68 -1.31 36.46
C VAL A 43 -15.19 -2.29 37.52
N GLN A 44 -14.34 -2.73 38.44
CA GLN A 44 -14.77 -3.63 39.52
C GLN A 44 -15.87 -3.00 40.39
N GLN A 45 -15.68 -1.73 40.77
CA GLN A 45 -16.68 -0.98 41.55
C GLN A 45 -18.00 -0.81 40.76
N LEU A 46 -17.93 -0.55 39.45
CA LEU A 46 -19.10 -0.44 38.59
C LEU A 46 -19.81 -1.78 38.44
N LEU A 47 -19.09 -2.90 38.34
CA LEU A 47 -19.69 -4.24 38.27
C LEU A 47 -20.43 -4.63 39.56
N ASP A 48 -19.98 -4.12 40.71
CA ASP A 48 -20.60 -4.37 42.02
C ASP A 48 -21.80 -3.44 42.29
N THR A 49 -21.76 -2.21 41.76
CA THR A 49 -22.74 -1.15 42.09
C THR A 49 -23.83 -1.00 41.03
N ASP A 50 -23.52 -1.26 39.76
CA ASP A 50 -24.42 -1.01 38.62
C ASP A 50 -24.90 -2.32 37.96
N PRO A 51 -26.19 -2.66 38.10
CA PRO A 51 -26.74 -3.88 37.51
C PRO A 51 -26.80 -3.85 35.98
N GLN A 52 -26.96 -2.68 35.34
CA GLN A 52 -26.96 -2.58 33.88
C GLN A 52 -25.56 -2.82 33.32
N PHE A 53 -24.54 -2.29 34.00
CA PHE A 53 -23.14 -2.53 33.63
C PHE A 53 -22.76 -4.00 33.77
N ASN A 54 -23.24 -4.67 34.81
CA ASN A 54 -23.06 -6.12 35.01
C ASN A 54 -23.76 -6.94 33.91
N GLN A 55 -24.96 -6.56 33.50
CA GLN A 55 -25.66 -7.21 32.38
C GLN A 55 -24.87 -7.10 31.07
N LEU A 56 -24.30 -5.93 30.76
CA LEU A 56 -23.46 -5.74 29.59
C LEU A 56 -22.22 -6.65 29.63
N TYR A 57 -21.58 -6.75 30.80
CA TYR A 57 -20.45 -7.67 31.01
C TYR A 57 -20.84 -9.13 30.77
N ALA A 58 -21.99 -9.56 31.28
CA ALA A 58 -22.49 -10.92 31.08
C ALA A 58 -22.79 -11.21 29.59
N GLN A 59 -23.33 -10.24 28.86
CA GLN A 59 -23.60 -10.34 27.42
C GLN A 59 -22.29 -10.48 26.62
N LEU A 60 -21.30 -9.62 26.86
CA LEU A 60 -20.00 -9.69 26.20
C LEU A 60 -19.26 -11.00 26.50
N SER A 61 -19.26 -11.40 27.78
CA SER A 61 -18.65 -12.67 28.22
C SER A 61 -19.34 -13.89 27.61
N ARG A 62 -20.65 -13.81 27.35
CA ARG A 62 -21.39 -14.86 26.65
C ARG A 62 -21.00 -14.91 25.19
N LEU A 63 -20.97 -13.76 24.50
CA LEU A 63 -20.59 -13.66 23.10
C LEU A 63 -19.17 -14.20 22.85
N GLN A 64 -18.20 -13.84 23.69
CA GLN A 64 -16.82 -14.34 23.57
C GLN A 64 -16.74 -15.87 23.67
N ARG A 65 -17.50 -16.46 24.61
CA ARG A 65 -17.60 -17.93 24.73
C ARG A 65 -18.26 -18.56 23.53
N GLU A 66 -19.38 -18.00 23.06
CA GLU A 66 -20.11 -18.52 21.91
C GLU A 66 -19.26 -18.48 20.64
N ILE A 67 -18.53 -17.39 20.37
CA ILE A 67 -17.61 -17.29 19.22
C ILE A 67 -16.53 -18.38 19.27
N THR A 68 -15.96 -18.63 20.44
CA THR A 68 -14.93 -19.67 20.61
C THR A 68 -15.49 -21.08 20.33
N THR A 69 -16.79 -21.28 20.52
CA THR A 69 -17.46 -22.57 20.25
C THR A 69 -17.92 -22.74 18.81
N ILE A 70 -17.81 -21.72 17.96
CA ILE A 70 -18.20 -21.83 16.55
C ILE A 70 -17.25 -22.82 15.87
N PRO A 71 -17.77 -23.97 15.37
CA PRO A 71 -16.93 -24.94 14.70
C PRO A 71 -16.40 -24.33 13.41
N VAL A 72 -15.09 -24.42 13.20
CA VAL A 72 -14.49 -24.02 11.92
C VAL A 72 -14.98 -25.00 10.86
N PRO A 73 -15.68 -24.54 9.80
CA PRO A 73 -16.12 -25.42 8.74
C PRO A 73 -14.90 -26.10 8.14
N GLN A 74 -14.92 -27.43 8.12
CA GLN A 74 -13.88 -28.23 7.50
C GLN A 74 -13.92 -27.93 6.00
N SER A 75 -12.97 -27.14 5.52
CA SER A 75 -12.84 -26.90 4.09
C SER A 75 -12.48 -28.23 3.43
N PRO A 76 -13.24 -28.69 2.41
CA PRO A 76 -12.85 -29.86 1.63
C PRO A 76 -11.60 -29.60 0.77
N VAL A 77 -11.18 -28.34 0.67
CA VAL A 77 -10.05 -27.88 -0.14
C VAL A 77 -8.84 -27.62 0.75
N SER A 78 -7.70 -28.19 0.37
CA SER A 78 -6.42 -27.96 1.07
C SER A 78 -5.97 -26.51 0.94
N SER A 79 -5.34 -25.99 1.98
CA SER A 79 -4.79 -24.62 1.98
C SER A 79 -3.78 -24.40 0.84
N GLN A 80 -3.00 -25.42 0.50
CA GLN A 80 -2.06 -25.41 -0.61
C GLN A 80 -2.76 -25.19 -1.95
N TRP A 81 -3.81 -25.95 -2.25
CA TRP A 81 -4.55 -25.82 -3.51
C TRP A 81 -5.27 -24.46 -3.63
N LEU A 82 -5.82 -23.97 -2.51
CA LEU A 82 -6.44 -22.64 -2.47
C LEU A 82 -5.39 -21.54 -2.71
N SER A 83 -4.21 -21.65 -2.09
CA SER A 83 -3.13 -20.68 -2.28
C SER A 83 -2.65 -20.66 -3.72
N GLU A 84 -2.44 -21.83 -4.33
CA GLU A 84 -2.02 -21.96 -5.72
C GLU A 84 -3.08 -21.37 -6.67
N SER A 85 -4.36 -21.65 -6.44
CA SER A 85 -5.46 -21.09 -7.23
C SER A 85 -5.58 -19.56 -7.12
N VAL A 86 -5.28 -18.99 -5.95
CA VAL A 86 -5.25 -17.53 -5.75
C VAL A 86 -4.04 -16.92 -6.43
N PHE A 87 -2.86 -17.51 -6.26
CA PHE A 87 -1.63 -17.04 -6.90
C PHE A 87 -1.70 -17.16 -8.43
N GLU A 88 -2.28 -18.23 -8.97
CA GLU A 88 -2.50 -18.40 -10.41
C GLU A 88 -3.41 -17.29 -10.96
N LYS A 89 -4.51 -16.97 -10.25
CA LYS A 89 -5.39 -15.87 -10.65
C LYS A 89 -4.69 -14.51 -10.62
N VAL A 90 -3.91 -14.25 -9.58
CA VAL A 90 -3.15 -12.99 -9.44
C VAL A 90 -2.06 -12.88 -10.50
N ASP A 91 -1.33 -13.96 -10.77
CA ASP A 91 -0.24 -13.95 -11.74
C ASP A 91 -0.78 -13.78 -13.17
N ARG A 92 -1.91 -14.42 -13.50
CA ARG A 92 -2.59 -14.24 -14.79
C ARG A 92 -3.07 -12.80 -15.01
N GLN A 93 -3.53 -12.13 -13.95
CA GLN A 93 -3.91 -10.72 -14.01
C GLN A 93 -2.69 -9.80 -14.19
N ASN A 94 -1.57 -10.09 -13.50
CA ASN A 94 -0.35 -9.31 -13.63
C ASN A 94 0.32 -9.49 -14.99
N GLN A 95 0.30 -10.71 -15.55
CA GLN A 95 0.84 -10.98 -16.88
C GLN A 95 0.05 -10.26 -17.99
N THR A 96 -1.29 -10.24 -17.91
CA THR A 96 -2.12 -9.51 -18.87
C THR A 96 -1.93 -8.00 -18.77
N GLN A 97 -1.82 -7.44 -17.56
CA GLN A 97 -1.53 -6.02 -17.38
C GLN A 97 -0.13 -5.63 -17.84
N ARG A 98 0.88 -6.48 -17.59
CA ARG A 98 2.24 -6.28 -18.12
C ARG A 98 2.26 -6.32 -19.65
N LEU A 99 1.60 -7.29 -20.30
CA LEU A 99 1.53 -7.34 -21.76
C LEU A 99 0.87 -6.10 -22.37
N ILE A 100 -0.17 -5.56 -21.73
CA ILE A 100 -0.84 -4.33 -22.17
C ILE A 100 0.07 -3.10 -21.99
N GLN A 101 0.79 -3.00 -20.86
CA GLN A 101 1.73 -1.90 -20.62
C GLN A 101 2.90 -1.92 -21.61
N TRP A 102 3.47 -3.10 -21.90
CA TRP A 102 4.56 -3.23 -22.86
C TRP A 102 4.08 -3.03 -24.32
N GLY A 103 2.85 -3.43 -24.64
CA GLY A 103 2.21 -3.12 -25.92
C GLY A 103 1.94 -1.63 -26.13
N GLY A 104 1.60 -0.89 -25.06
CA GLY A 104 1.36 0.56 -25.12
C GLY A 104 2.63 1.41 -25.27
N VAL A 105 3.77 0.97 -24.70
CA VAL A 105 5.03 1.73 -24.75
C VAL A 105 5.64 1.78 -26.16
N VAL A 106 5.52 0.73 -26.96
CA VAL A 106 6.05 0.71 -28.34
C VAL A 106 5.27 1.64 -29.27
N ILE A 107 3.95 1.78 -29.06
CA ILE A 107 3.10 2.61 -29.94
C ILE A 107 3.33 4.11 -29.68
N ALA A 108 3.50 4.52 -28.41
CA ALA A 108 3.71 5.94 -28.08
C ALA A 108 5.06 6.50 -28.59
N THR A 109 6.12 5.69 -28.57
CA THR A 109 7.46 6.13 -29.02
C THR A 109 7.54 6.37 -30.53
N VAL A 110 6.86 5.54 -31.34
CA VAL A 110 6.80 5.71 -32.81
C VAL A 110 6.07 7.00 -33.19
N VAL A 111 4.92 7.28 -32.56
CA VAL A 111 4.14 8.50 -32.84
C VAL A 111 4.92 9.77 -32.44
N MET A 112 5.59 9.74 -31.28
CA MET A 112 6.42 10.88 -30.83
C MET A 112 7.61 11.14 -31.76
N GLY A 113 8.25 10.09 -32.28
CA GLY A 113 9.36 10.22 -33.24
C GLY A 113 8.96 10.85 -34.58
N ILE A 114 7.76 10.51 -35.09
CA ILE A 114 7.24 11.08 -36.34
C ILE A 114 6.96 12.59 -36.19
N ILE A 115 6.39 13.01 -35.05
CA ILE A 115 6.10 14.42 -34.77
C ILE A 115 7.41 15.21 -34.58
N TYR A 116 8.40 14.64 -33.90
CA TYR A 116 9.68 15.30 -33.66
C TYR A 116 10.49 15.49 -34.96
N ASN A 117 10.48 14.49 -35.84
CA ASN A 117 11.17 14.57 -37.14
C ASN A 117 10.60 15.68 -38.03
N PHE A 118 9.27 15.85 -38.04
CA PHE A 118 8.59 16.91 -38.80
C PHE A 118 8.88 18.32 -38.26
N TYR A 119 9.18 18.44 -36.96
CA TYR A 119 9.55 19.72 -36.34
C TYR A 119 11.00 20.13 -36.62
N ILE A 120 11.92 19.15 -36.68
CA ILE A 120 13.35 19.38 -37.00
C ILE A 120 13.54 19.78 -38.47
N GLU A 121 12.75 19.25 -39.40
CA GLU A 121 12.86 19.58 -40.83
C GLU A 121 12.57 21.07 -41.13
N LYS A 122 11.74 21.72 -40.30
CA LYS A 122 11.43 23.15 -40.41
C LYS A 122 12.50 24.08 -39.83
N GLN A 123 13.52 23.56 -39.15
CA GLN A 123 14.60 24.33 -38.52
C GLN A 123 15.94 24.21 -39.26
N SER A 124 15.96 23.85 -40.55
CA SER A 124 17.16 23.96 -41.39
C SER A 124 17.46 25.42 -41.78
N LEU A 125 17.60 26.29 -40.78
CA LEU A 125 18.24 27.60 -40.90
C LEU A 125 19.75 27.43 -40.66
N SER A 126 20.51 27.63 -41.73
CA SER A 126 21.95 27.93 -41.76
C SER A 126 22.87 27.00 -40.93
N ARG A 127 23.28 25.89 -41.54
CA ARG A 127 24.53 25.21 -41.18
C ARG A 127 25.70 26.09 -41.65
N ASN A 128 26.17 26.99 -40.78
CA ASN A 128 27.44 27.67 -41.02
C ASN A 128 28.53 26.60 -40.97
N PHE A 129 29.07 26.26 -42.13
CA PHE A 129 30.29 25.48 -42.24
C PHE A 129 31.42 26.36 -41.73
N ALA A 130 31.97 26.05 -40.56
CA ALA A 130 33.32 26.49 -40.23
C ALA A 130 34.26 25.69 -41.13
N ASP A 131 34.74 26.36 -42.18
CA ASP A 131 35.86 25.94 -43.01
C ASP A 131 37.09 25.85 -42.10
N VAL A 132 37.49 24.62 -41.76
CA VAL A 132 38.77 24.36 -41.10
C VAL A 132 39.57 23.52 -42.08
N GLU A 133 40.56 24.19 -42.65
CA GLU A 133 41.56 23.68 -43.58
C GLU A 133 42.04 22.27 -43.22
N ALA A 134 42.13 21.43 -44.25
CA ALA A 134 42.69 20.11 -44.18
C ALA A 134 44.21 20.18 -43.89
N GLU A 135 44.61 20.02 -42.62
CA GLU A 135 45.96 19.59 -42.27
C GLU A 135 46.00 18.08 -41.95
N PRO A 136 46.89 17.30 -42.59
CA PRO A 136 47.01 15.86 -42.37
C PRO A 136 47.62 15.58 -40.99
N LEU A 137 46.78 15.20 -40.03
CA LEU A 137 47.21 14.85 -38.67
C LEU A 137 48.04 13.56 -38.67
N THR A 138 49.37 13.71 -38.61
CA THR A 138 50.35 12.63 -38.49
C THR A 138 50.28 12.00 -37.10
N ILE A 139 49.75 10.78 -37.00
CA ILE A 139 49.76 9.96 -35.78
C ILE A 139 51.15 9.34 -35.59
N ALA A 140 51.87 9.78 -34.54
CA ALA A 140 53.12 9.15 -34.12
C ALA A 140 52.81 7.92 -33.25
N LEU A 141 52.96 6.70 -33.81
CA LEU A 141 52.90 5.46 -33.04
C LEU A 141 54.16 5.32 -32.17
N ASN A 142 53.99 5.53 -30.87
CA ASN A 142 55.04 5.43 -29.86
C ASN A 142 55.16 3.98 -29.34
N ARG A 143 55.98 3.17 -30.04
CA ARG A 143 56.78 1.97 -29.63
C ARG A 143 56.13 0.84 -28.79
N PRO A 144 56.17 -0.44 -29.26
CA PRO A 144 55.78 -1.62 -28.47
C PRO A 144 56.83 -2.02 -27.42
N VAL A 145 56.36 -2.49 -26.25
CA VAL A 145 57.10 -2.76 -25.00
C VAL A 145 57.70 -4.17 -24.89
N VAL A 146 57.89 -4.91 -26.00
CA VAL A 146 58.39 -6.29 -25.93
C VAL A 146 59.48 -6.55 -26.96
N ASP A 147 60.72 -6.66 -26.50
CA ASP A 147 61.88 -7.10 -27.28
C ASP A 147 61.89 -8.64 -27.34
N ILE A 148 61.80 -9.20 -28.56
CA ILE A 148 61.93 -10.64 -28.80
C ILE A 148 63.42 -10.93 -29.10
N PRO A 149 64.11 -11.77 -28.31
CA PRO A 149 65.51 -12.11 -28.60
C PRO A 149 65.62 -12.99 -29.86
N PRO A 150 66.68 -12.81 -30.68
CA PRO A 150 66.90 -13.58 -31.89
C PRO A 150 67.28 -15.04 -31.59
N SER A 151 66.66 -15.99 -32.28
CA SER A 151 67.06 -17.40 -32.27
C SER A 151 68.44 -17.57 -32.92
N THR A 152 69.42 -18.05 -32.17
CA THR A 152 70.68 -18.56 -32.72
C THR A 152 70.48 -19.99 -33.21
N GLN A 153 71.07 -20.26 -34.36
CA GLN A 153 71.13 -21.49 -35.17
C GLN A 153 71.35 -22.78 -34.38
#